data_AF-A0A356ZYY0-F1
#
_entry.id   AF-A0A356ZYY0-F1
#
_cell.length_a   1.000
_cell.length_b   1.000
_cell.length_c   1.000
_cell.angle_alpha   90.00
_cell.angle_beta   90.00
_cell.angle_gamma   90.00
#
_symmetry.space_group_name_H-M   'P 1'
#
loop_
_entity.id
_entity.type
_entity.pdbx_description
1 polymer ?
#
loop_
_entity_poly.entity_id
_entity_poly.type
_entity_poly.pdbx_seq_one_letter_code
_entity_poly.pdbx_strand_id
1 'polypeptide(L)'
;MSDQDNWTTGFARPYFVGATAEERWEYGERWSESTFLKTSSVLEQSDPPDIVYNHGWMTASIATRLKDRYSVPLVSHVRFLDFDDAEACWGAAIEPNRILERERQGLEASDAIVVSTKHLRDLISGRYPHLTDKISIMPLGIPYGQYFPGPSASKVSAFRNKVAAPNERVVLLAGRIARVNGIDILIDAMPQILLRCPLRFIPVFCSVATHTPIWRAMAQKSPRSATTSGVPLPG
;
A
#
# COMPACT_ATOMS: atom_id res chain seq x y z
N MET A 1 20.30 -0.20 -31.89
CA MET A 1 20.05 -0.28 -30.44
C MET A 1 19.99 1.15 -29.95
N SER A 2 18.78 1.61 -29.62
CA SER A 2 18.47 3.02 -29.32
C SER A 2 18.88 3.40 -27.90
N ASP A 3 19.45 4.60 -27.76
CA ASP A 3 19.78 5.32 -26.54
C ASP A 3 18.57 5.52 -25.59
N GLN A 4 18.17 4.50 -24.83
CA GLN A 4 17.14 4.64 -23.78
C GLN A 4 17.66 4.50 -22.34
N ASP A 5 18.93 4.15 -22.11
CA ASP A 5 19.39 3.73 -20.77
C ASP A 5 20.40 4.68 -20.09
N ASN A 6 20.45 5.97 -20.45
CA ASN A 6 21.45 6.91 -19.90
C ASN A 6 20.90 8.05 -19.02
N TRP A 7 19.77 7.82 -18.35
CA TRP A 7 19.17 8.79 -17.40
C TRP A 7 19.96 8.96 -16.10
N THR A 8 20.99 8.17 -15.85
CA THR A 8 21.74 8.14 -14.58
C THR A 8 23.04 8.95 -14.62
N THR A 9 23.45 9.48 -15.77
CA THR A 9 24.65 10.32 -15.87
C THR A 9 24.36 11.70 -15.23
N GLY A 10 24.87 11.90 -14.02
CA GLY A 10 24.70 13.15 -13.25
C GLY A 10 23.68 13.11 -12.10
N PHE A 11 23.03 11.97 -11.86
CA PHE A 11 22.14 11.78 -10.70
C PHE A 11 22.85 10.98 -9.59
N ALA A 12 22.49 11.26 -8.33
CA ALA A 12 22.95 10.49 -7.18
C ALA A 12 22.61 9.00 -7.35
N ARG A 13 23.53 8.09 -7.01
CA ARG A 13 23.34 6.63 -7.05
C ARG A 13 22.58 6.17 -5.80
N PRO A 14 21.29 5.83 -5.90
CA PRO A 14 20.50 5.43 -4.74
C PRO A 14 20.73 3.96 -4.40
N TYR A 15 20.81 3.66 -3.10
CA TYR A 15 20.58 2.31 -2.61
C TYR A 15 19.17 2.19 -2.03
N PHE A 16 18.34 1.36 -2.65
CA PHE A 16 16.97 1.12 -2.23
C PHE A 16 16.92 0.03 -1.15
N VAL A 17 16.42 0.39 0.03
CA VAL A 17 16.15 -0.55 1.12
C VAL A 17 14.67 -0.90 1.11
N GLY A 18 14.36 -2.16 0.82
CA GLY A 18 13.00 -2.68 0.82
C GLY A 18 12.97 -4.12 1.32
N ALA A 19 11.85 -4.51 1.94
CA ALA A 19 11.59 -5.89 2.30
C ALA A 19 10.96 -6.64 1.11
N THR A 20 11.41 -7.87 0.83
CA THR A 20 10.73 -8.77 -0.10
C THR A 20 9.37 -9.21 0.44
N ALA A 21 8.56 -9.88 -0.39
CA ALA A 21 7.25 -10.37 0.03
C ALA A 21 7.34 -11.44 1.12
N GLU A 22 8.38 -12.29 1.08
CA GLU A 22 8.67 -13.33 2.08
C GLU A 22 9.11 -12.71 3.41
N GLU A 23 9.92 -11.65 3.33
CA GLU A 23 10.50 -10.95 4.47
C GLU A 23 9.47 -10.16 5.31
N ARG A 24 8.30 -9.84 4.75
CA ARG A 24 7.21 -9.16 5.47
C ARG A 24 6.69 -9.93 6.69
N TRP A 25 6.92 -11.24 6.74
CA TRP A 25 6.40 -12.10 7.81
C TRP A 25 7.45 -12.47 8.88
N GLU A 26 8.73 -12.20 8.64
CA GLU A 26 9.82 -12.49 9.59
C GLU A 26 10.07 -11.32 10.55
N TYR A 27 9.02 -10.69 11.07
CA TYR A 27 9.16 -9.45 11.83
C TYR A 27 9.95 -9.64 13.14
N GLY A 28 11.10 -8.95 13.29
CA GLY A 28 11.91 -8.98 14.52
C GLY A 28 13.33 -8.41 14.39
N GLU A 29 14.05 -8.28 15.51
CA GLU A 29 15.46 -7.83 15.53
C GLU A 29 16.41 -8.75 14.76
N ARG A 30 16.15 -10.06 14.79
CA ARG A 30 16.94 -11.06 14.06
C ARG A 30 16.85 -10.89 12.55
N TRP A 31 15.68 -10.53 12.04
CA TRP A 31 15.48 -10.27 10.61
C TRP A 31 16.17 -8.98 10.17
N SER A 32 16.10 -7.91 10.98
CA SER A 32 16.81 -6.67 10.66
C SER A 32 18.34 -6.87 10.63
N GLU A 33 18.89 -7.73 11.49
CA GLU A 33 20.32 -8.00 11.52
C GLU A 33 20.78 -8.83 10.31
N SER A 34 20.09 -9.94 10.02
CA SER A 34 20.45 -10.81 8.90
C SER A 34 20.32 -10.10 7.55
N THR A 35 19.28 -9.28 7.39
CA THR A 35 19.06 -8.47 6.19
C THR A 35 20.12 -7.38 6.08
N PHE A 36 20.44 -6.68 7.17
CA PHE A 36 21.52 -5.69 7.17
C PHE A 36 22.87 -6.29 6.77
N LEU A 37 23.22 -7.47 7.28
CA LEU A 37 24.48 -8.14 6.95
C LEU A 37 24.54 -8.55 5.48
N LYS A 38 23.45 -9.12 4.94
CA LYS A 38 23.34 -9.46 3.51
C LYS A 38 23.49 -8.21 2.64
N THR A 39 22.73 -7.17 2.95
CA THR A 39 22.77 -5.87 2.27
C THR A 39 24.17 -5.25 2.32
N SER A 40 24.81 -5.25 3.49
CA SER A 40 26.16 -4.71 3.66
C SER A 40 27.19 -5.49 2.84
N SER A 41 27.10 -6.82 2.81
CA SER A 41 28.02 -7.66 2.02
C SER A 41 27.89 -7.43 0.51
N VAL A 42 26.68 -7.18 0.01
CA VAL A 42 26.46 -6.79 -1.39
C VAL A 42 27.09 -5.43 -1.67
N LEU A 43 26.91 -4.46 -0.77
CA LEU A 43 27.45 -3.11 -0.93
C LEU A 43 28.97 -3.04 -0.80
N GLU A 44 29.60 -3.94 -0.05
CA GLU A 44 31.06 -4.07 0.03
C GLU A 44 31.70 -4.53 -1.30
N GLN A 45 30.91 -5.14 -2.19
CA GLN A 45 31.35 -5.60 -3.51
C GLN A 45 31.02 -4.60 -4.62
N SER A 46 30.48 -3.43 -4.27
CA SER A 46 30.06 -2.38 -5.21
C SER A 46 30.63 -1.02 -4.79
N ASP A 47 30.48 -0.01 -5.64
CA ASP A 47 30.74 1.35 -5.22
C ASP A 47 29.76 1.78 -4.11
N PRO A 48 30.19 2.64 -3.16
CA PRO A 48 29.31 3.16 -2.13
C PRO A 48 28.18 3.99 -2.76
N PRO A 49 26.95 3.91 -2.22
CA PRO A 49 25.84 4.73 -2.69
C PRO A 49 26.06 6.20 -2.36
N ASP A 50 25.43 7.09 -3.11
CA ASP A 50 25.42 8.53 -2.81
C ASP A 50 24.23 8.90 -1.90
N ILE A 51 23.23 8.03 -1.80
CA ILE A 51 22.01 8.23 -1.02
C ILE A 51 21.36 6.88 -0.66
N VAL A 52 20.79 6.78 0.54
CA VAL A 52 19.98 5.63 0.96
C VAL A 52 18.50 5.99 0.83
N TYR A 53 17.72 5.15 0.15
CA TYR A 53 16.29 5.31 -0.02
C TYR A 53 15.54 4.22 0.72
N ASN A 54 14.87 4.57 1.81
CA ASN A 54 14.12 3.66 2.66
C ASN A 54 12.64 3.62 2.27
N HIS A 55 12.07 2.42 2.17
CA HIS A 55 10.66 2.25 1.83
C HIS A 55 9.85 1.70 3.01
N GLY A 56 9.32 2.62 3.83
CA GLY A 56 8.49 2.32 5.00
C GLY A 56 9.27 2.08 6.30
N TRP A 57 8.53 1.89 7.40
CA TRP A 57 9.08 1.78 8.75
C TRP A 57 9.80 0.44 9.00
N MET A 58 9.44 -0.62 8.28
CA MET A 58 9.99 -1.98 8.50
C MET A 58 11.51 -2.04 8.29
N THR A 59 12.00 -1.31 7.28
CA THR A 59 13.42 -1.26 6.90
C THR A 59 14.17 -0.07 7.46
N ALA A 60 13.52 0.76 8.28
CA ALA A 60 14.09 2.01 8.77
C ALA A 60 15.39 1.79 9.56
N SER A 61 15.46 0.78 10.42
CA SER A 61 16.67 0.49 11.19
C SER A 61 17.86 0.09 10.33
N ILE A 62 17.62 -0.66 9.26
CA ILE A 62 18.64 -1.05 8.27
C ILE A 62 19.12 0.20 7.54
N ALA A 63 18.19 1.03 7.08
CA ALA A 63 18.50 2.24 6.34
C ALA A 63 19.29 3.26 7.17
N THR A 64 18.95 3.43 8.46
CA THR A 64 19.73 4.27 9.39
C THR A 64 21.15 3.76 9.56
N ARG A 65 21.35 2.44 9.73
CA ARG A 65 22.70 1.88 9.82
C ARG A 65 23.51 2.07 8.53
N LEU A 66 22.87 2.02 7.36
CA LEU A 66 23.53 2.27 6.08
C LEU A 66 23.89 3.75 5.91
N LYS A 67 22.99 4.66 6.31
CA LYS A 67 23.26 6.10 6.39
C LYS A 67 24.54 6.36 7.18
N ASP A 68 24.63 5.81 8.39
CA ASP A 68 25.76 6.01 9.29
C ASP A 68 27.05 5.38 8.72
N ARG A 69 26.94 4.13 8.22
CA ARG A 69 28.09 3.38 7.68
C ARG A 69 28.74 4.07 6.48
N TYR A 70 27.94 4.61 5.56
CA TYR A 70 28.42 5.22 4.33
C TYR A 70 28.48 6.76 4.41
N SER A 71 28.01 7.35 5.51
CA SER A 71 27.97 8.82 5.71
C SER A 71 27.25 9.55 4.56
N VAL A 72 26.11 9.01 4.11
CA VAL A 72 25.30 9.55 3.02
C VAL A 72 23.88 9.90 3.46
N PRO A 73 23.16 10.79 2.76
CA PRO A 73 21.80 11.16 3.14
C PRO A 73 20.82 9.97 3.10
N LEU A 74 19.82 10.02 4.00
CA LEU A 74 18.70 9.09 4.07
C LEU A 74 17.40 9.77 3.65
N VAL A 75 16.74 9.20 2.64
CA VAL A 75 15.39 9.58 2.22
C VAL A 75 14.43 8.46 2.57
N SER A 76 13.39 8.76 3.36
CA SER A 76 12.33 7.78 3.67
C SER A 76 11.05 8.07 2.93
N HIS A 77 10.55 7.08 2.19
CA HIS A 77 9.23 7.12 1.57
C HIS A 77 8.19 6.45 2.49
N VAL A 78 7.26 7.26 2.97
CA VAL A 78 6.14 6.83 3.81
C VAL A 78 4.91 6.65 2.93
N ARG A 79 4.45 5.41 2.77
CA ARG A 79 3.24 5.09 1.98
C ARG A 79 1.96 5.01 2.80
N PHE A 80 2.11 4.64 4.04
CA PHE A 80 1.08 4.60 5.06
C PHE A 80 1.78 4.68 6.41
N LEU A 81 1.04 5.10 7.42
CA LEU A 81 1.48 5.09 8.80
C LEU A 81 0.61 4.07 9.50
N ASP A 82 1.19 3.27 10.38
CA ASP A 82 0.42 2.32 11.20
C ASP A 82 -0.13 2.98 12.48
N PHE A 83 -0.10 4.32 12.54
CA PHE A 83 -0.71 5.09 13.62
C PHE A 83 -2.18 4.71 13.82
N ASP A 84 -2.52 4.44 15.09
CA ASP A 84 -3.85 4.23 15.64
C ASP A 84 -4.64 2.98 15.18
N ASP A 85 -4.13 2.16 14.26
CA ASP A 85 -4.78 0.89 13.89
C ASP A 85 -3.78 -0.25 13.59
N ALA A 86 -2.58 -0.19 14.18
CA ALA A 86 -1.56 -1.23 14.05
C ALA A 86 -2.08 -2.63 14.41
N GLU A 87 -2.98 -2.74 15.40
CA GLU A 87 -3.64 -4.00 15.75
C GLU A 87 -4.57 -4.51 14.65
N ALA A 88 -5.31 -3.64 13.94
CA ALA A 88 -6.10 -4.10 12.79
C ALA A 88 -5.26 -4.38 11.55
N CYS A 89 -4.13 -3.70 11.39
CA CYS A 89 -3.19 -3.95 10.30
C CYS A 89 -2.43 -5.27 10.46
N TRP A 90 -2.03 -5.60 11.69
CA TRP A 90 -1.05 -6.67 11.97
C TRP A 90 -1.52 -7.74 12.97
N GLY A 91 -2.69 -7.57 13.59
CA GLY A 91 -3.22 -8.45 14.64
C GLY A 91 -2.43 -8.37 15.96
N ALA A 92 -2.79 -9.23 16.91
CA ALA A 92 -2.14 -9.31 18.23
C ALA A 92 -0.70 -9.85 18.19
N ALA A 93 -0.20 -10.25 17.02
CA ALA A 93 1.13 -10.84 16.85
C ALA A 93 2.27 -9.82 16.90
N ILE A 94 1.98 -8.52 16.74
CA ILE A 94 2.98 -7.45 16.79
C ILE A 94 2.60 -6.44 17.85
N GLU A 95 3.52 -6.19 18.79
CA GLU A 95 3.41 -5.14 19.80
C GLU A 95 3.25 -3.76 19.14
N PRO A 96 2.07 -3.13 19.21
CA PRO A 96 1.79 -1.88 18.49
C PRO A 96 2.80 -0.79 18.81
N ASN A 97 3.20 -0.67 20.08
CA ASN A 97 4.17 0.32 20.54
C ASN A 97 5.55 0.16 19.86
N ARG A 98 5.96 -1.05 19.48
CA ARG A 98 7.23 -1.28 18.76
C ARG A 98 7.16 -0.80 17.32
N ILE A 99 6.00 -0.93 16.66
CA ILE A 99 5.77 -0.38 15.31
C ILE A 99 5.87 1.13 15.36
N LEU A 100 5.13 1.73 16.29
CA LEU A 100 5.08 3.18 16.49
C LEU A 100 6.46 3.78 16.76
N GLU A 101 7.24 3.12 17.61
CA GLU A 101 8.58 3.58 17.95
C GLU A 101 9.55 3.44 16.78
N ARG A 102 9.50 2.34 16.01
CA ARG A 102 10.33 2.17 14.81
C ARG A 102 9.98 3.18 13.72
N GLU A 103 8.69 3.45 13.54
CA GLU A 103 8.22 4.47 12.60
C GLU A 103 8.74 5.85 13.00
N ARG A 104 8.59 6.23 14.28
CA ARG A 104 9.14 7.48 14.82
C ARG A 104 10.65 7.59 14.59
N GLN A 105 11.42 6.57 15.00
CA GLN A 105 12.88 6.54 14.85
C GLN A 105 13.31 6.66 13.38
N GLY A 106 12.61 5.97 12.47
CA GLY A 106 12.88 6.05 11.04
C GLY A 106 12.63 7.43 10.46
N LEU A 107 11.53 8.08 10.86
CA LEU A 107 11.22 9.44 10.45
C LEU A 107 12.25 10.44 10.97
N GLU A 108 12.64 10.34 12.23
CA GLU A 108 13.62 11.23 12.86
C GLU A 108 15.03 11.10 12.24
N ALA A 109 15.45 9.86 11.94
CA ALA A 109 16.74 9.57 11.31
C ALA A 109 16.83 10.05 9.84
N SER A 110 15.70 10.30 9.20
CA SER A 110 15.65 10.71 7.79
C SER A 110 16.07 12.16 7.60
N ASP A 111 16.85 12.41 6.55
CA ASP A 111 17.24 13.76 6.12
C ASP A 111 16.16 14.39 5.24
N ALA A 112 15.43 13.58 4.47
CA ALA A 112 14.21 13.97 3.78
C ALA A 112 13.14 12.88 3.87
N ILE A 113 11.88 13.28 3.86
CA ILE A 113 10.71 12.39 3.95
C ILE A 113 9.85 12.63 2.71
N VAL A 114 9.52 11.57 1.99
CA VAL A 114 8.64 11.61 0.83
C VAL A 114 7.31 10.96 1.18
N VAL A 115 6.20 11.65 0.90
CA VAL A 115 4.84 11.14 1.09
C VAL A 115 4.03 11.23 -0.21
N SER A 116 3.04 10.36 -0.37
CA SER A 116 2.20 10.34 -1.58
C SER A 116 1.09 11.38 -1.58
N THR A 117 0.71 11.90 -0.41
CA THR A 117 -0.47 12.78 -0.26
C THR A 117 -0.23 13.87 0.77
N LYS A 118 -1.00 14.97 0.64
CA LYS A 118 -1.09 16.01 1.67
C LYS A 118 -1.59 15.46 3.01
N HIS A 119 -2.51 14.50 2.97
CA HIS A 119 -3.04 13.88 4.18
C HIS A 119 -1.93 13.23 5.02
N LEU A 120 -1.04 12.45 4.40
CA LEU A 120 0.11 11.87 5.09
C LEU A 120 1.07 12.93 5.63
N ARG A 121 1.35 13.99 4.86
CA ARG A 121 2.16 15.12 5.36
C ARG A 121 1.54 15.72 6.62
N ASP A 122 0.25 16.02 6.58
CA ASP A 122 -0.45 16.70 7.67
C ASP A 122 -0.55 15.79 8.91
N LEU A 123 -0.72 14.47 8.74
CA LEU A 123 -0.65 13.48 9.83
C LEU A 123 0.73 13.48 10.51
N ILE A 124 1.81 13.37 9.73
CA ILE A 124 3.18 13.38 10.28
C ILE A 124 3.46 14.72 10.95
N SER A 125 3.11 15.83 10.31
CA SER A 125 3.37 17.18 10.84
C SER A 125 2.58 17.44 12.13
N GLY A 126 1.35 16.94 12.23
CA GLY A 126 0.54 17.06 13.45
C GLY A 126 1.14 16.30 14.63
N ARG A 127 1.77 15.15 14.38
CA ARG A 127 2.39 14.31 15.43
C ARG A 127 3.84 14.69 15.74
N TYR A 128 4.60 15.06 14.71
CA TYR A 128 6.01 15.43 14.79
C TYR A 128 6.26 16.77 14.09
N PRO A 129 5.87 17.90 14.70
CA PRO A 129 5.97 19.22 14.07
C PRO A 129 7.39 19.57 13.61
N HIS A 130 8.41 19.10 14.32
CA HIS A 130 9.83 19.32 14.01
C HIS A 130 10.31 18.61 12.72
N LEU A 131 9.51 17.71 12.14
CA LEU A 131 9.84 17.03 10.89
C LEU A 131 9.19 17.69 9.67
N THR A 132 8.30 18.67 9.85
CA THR A 132 7.49 19.26 8.78
C THR A 132 8.34 19.73 7.59
N ASP A 133 9.46 20.40 7.86
CA ASP A 133 10.33 20.97 6.83
C ASP A 133 11.10 19.91 6.04
N LYS A 134 11.15 18.66 6.53
CA LYS A 134 11.77 17.53 5.82
C LYS A 134 10.80 16.88 4.83
N ILE A 135 9.50 17.19 4.86
CA ILE A 135 8.48 16.44 4.14
C ILE A 135 8.18 17.04 2.76
N SER A 136 8.38 16.25 1.72
CA SER A 136 7.98 16.55 0.33
C SER A 136 6.84 15.63 -0.12
N ILE A 137 5.84 16.22 -0.79
CA ILE A 137 4.73 15.45 -1.38
C ILE A 137 5.11 15.07 -2.82
N MET A 138 5.16 13.78 -3.10
CA MET A 138 5.38 13.22 -4.43
C MET A 138 4.26 12.21 -4.76
N PRO A 139 3.25 12.61 -5.56
CA PRO A 139 2.16 11.71 -5.94
C PRO A 139 2.67 10.44 -6.62
N LEU A 140 2.04 9.30 -6.33
CA LEU A 140 2.39 8.03 -6.96
C LEU A 140 1.99 8.03 -8.44
N GLY A 141 2.93 7.64 -9.29
CA GLY A 141 2.65 7.38 -10.70
C GLY A 141 1.96 6.03 -10.90
N ILE A 142 1.35 5.87 -12.07
CA ILE A 142 0.89 4.58 -12.60
C ILE A 142 1.74 4.21 -13.81
N PRO A 143 1.99 2.92 -14.08
CA PRO A 143 2.73 2.51 -15.28
C PRO A 143 2.11 3.10 -16.55
N TYR A 144 2.94 3.77 -17.34
CA TYR A 144 2.51 4.34 -18.62
C TYR A 144 2.07 3.22 -19.57
N GLY A 145 0.98 3.44 -20.31
CA GLY A 145 0.47 2.46 -21.27
C GLY A 145 -0.20 1.23 -20.65
N GLN A 146 -0.45 1.18 -19.34
CA GLN A 146 -1.30 0.15 -18.72
C GLN A 146 -2.73 0.63 -18.45
N TYR A 147 -2.92 1.94 -18.32
CA TYR A 147 -4.21 2.56 -18.05
C TYR A 147 -4.59 3.49 -19.20
N PHE A 148 -5.74 3.24 -19.79
CA PHE A 148 -6.27 3.98 -20.93
C PHE A 148 -7.67 4.50 -20.61
N PRO A 149 -8.13 5.56 -21.32
CA PRO A 149 -9.55 5.90 -21.34
C PRO A 149 -10.36 4.62 -21.59
N GLY A 150 -11.39 4.41 -20.77
CA GLY A 150 -12.11 3.14 -20.70
C GLY A 150 -12.70 2.66 -22.04
N PRO A 151 -13.26 1.44 -22.06
CA PRO A 151 -13.88 0.89 -23.26
C PRO A 151 -14.98 1.83 -23.80
N SER A 152 -15.27 1.73 -25.10
CA SER A 152 -16.30 2.56 -25.75
C SER A 152 -17.63 2.55 -24.97
N ALA A 153 -18.38 3.64 -25.04
CA ALA A 153 -19.68 3.76 -24.36
C ALA A 153 -20.62 2.58 -24.68
N SER A 154 -20.56 2.04 -25.91
CA SER A 154 -21.30 0.85 -26.32
C SER A 154 -20.90 -0.42 -25.54
N LYS A 155 -19.60 -0.66 -25.33
CA LYS A 155 -19.10 -1.79 -24.53
C LYS A 155 -19.48 -1.65 -23.06
N VAL A 156 -19.38 -0.43 -22.51
CA VAL A 156 -19.81 -0.14 -21.13
C VAL A 156 -21.31 -0.41 -20.96
N SER A 157 -22.14 0.07 -21.90
CA SER A 157 -23.60 -0.15 -21.90
C SER A 157 -23.95 -1.64 -22.02
N ALA A 158 -23.29 -2.37 -22.92
CA ALA A 158 -23.50 -3.81 -23.09
C ALA A 158 -23.15 -4.59 -21.82
N PHE A 159 -22.05 -4.26 -21.13
CA PHE A 159 -21.70 -4.88 -19.85
C PHE A 159 -22.75 -4.53 -18.78
N ARG A 160 -23.10 -3.26 -18.65
CA ARG A 160 -24.08 -2.77 -17.67
C ARG A 160 -25.43 -3.47 -17.81
N ASN A 161 -25.90 -3.71 -19.03
CA ASN A 161 -27.17 -4.40 -19.30
C ASN A 161 -27.15 -5.89 -18.90
N LYS A 162 -25.96 -6.51 -18.80
CA LYS A 162 -25.83 -7.89 -18.29
C LYS A 162 -25.92 -7.99 -16.78
N VAL A 163 -25.56 -6.92 -16.07
CA VAL A 163 -25.35 -6.97 -14.61
C VAL A 163 -26.37 -6.17 -13.81
N ALA A 164 -27.12 -5.24 -14.43
CA ALA A 164 -28.06 -4.36 -13.72
C ALA A 164 -29.30 -4.01 -14.57
N ALA A 165 -30.45 -3.87 -13.92
CA ALA A 165 -31.69 -3.43 -14.56
C ALA A 165 -31.57 -1.98 -15.06
N PRO A 166 -32.38 -1.51 -16.04
CA PRO A 166 -32.26 -0.16 -16.61
C PRO A 166 -32.31 0.99 -15.60
N ASN A 167 -33.03 0.82 -14.50
CA ASN A 167 -33.16 1.80 -13.42
C ASN A 167 -32.14 1.63 -12.29
N GLU A 168 -31.35 0.56 -12.27
CA GLU A 168 -30.30 0.34 -11.27
C GLU A 168 -29.02 1.12 -11.65
N ARG A 169 -28.36 1.77 -10.69
CA ARG A 169 -26.98 2.25 -10.91
C ARG A 169 -25.99 1.16 -10.50
N VAL A 170 -24.88 1.05 -11.23
CA VAL A 170 -23.83 0.07 -10.94
C VAL A 170 -22.75 0.74 -10.09
N VAL A 171 -22.41 0.12 -8.96
CA VAL A 171 -21.29 0.49 -8.11
C VAL A 171 -20.27 -0.64 -8.15
N LEU A 172 -19.10 -0.37 -8.70
CA LEU A 172 -17.96 -1.29 -8.69
C LEU A 172 -17.14 -1.06 -7.42
N LEU A 173 -16.89 -2.12 -6.67
CA LEU A 173 -16.07 -2.09 -5.47
C LEU A 173 -14.87 -2.99 -5.70
N ALA A 174 -13.71 -2.39 -5.98
CA ALA A 174 -12.49 -3.13 -6.30
C ALA A 174 -11.41 -2.90 -5.24
N GLY A 175 -10.79 -3.96 -4.72
CA GLY A 175 -9.72 -3.81 -3.73
C GLY A 175 -9.38 -5.07 -2.94
N ARG A 176 -8.73 -4.89 -1.79
CA ARG A 176 -8.50 -5.98 -0.81
C ARG A 176 -9.62 -6.00 0.22
N ILE A 177 -9.96 -7.17 0.75
CA ILE A 177 -10.83 -7.25 1.92
C ILE A 177 -10.00 -6.94 3.16
N ALA A 178 -9.96 -5.66 3.53
CA ALA A 178 -9.22 -5.17 4.68
C ALA A 178 -10.00 -4.03 5.34
N ARG A 179 -9.89 -3.90 6.67
CA ARG A 179 -10.58 -2.86 7.45
C ARG A 179 -10.27 -1.44 6.94
N VAL A 180 -9.01 -1.20 6.60
CA VAL A 180 -8.55 0.08 6.02
C VAL A 180 -9.25 0.47 4.71
N ASN A 181 -9.92 -0.46 4.04
CA ASN A 181 -10.70 -0.19 2.82
C ASN A 181 -12.20 0.08 3.11
N GLY A 182 -12.62 0.08 4.38
CA GLY A 182 -13.98 0.47 4.81
C GLY A 182 -15.10 -0.42 4.28
N ILE A 183 -14.80 -1.68 3.96
CA ILE A 183 -15.78 -2.60 3.36
C ILE A 183 -16.88 -2.96 4.35
N ASP A 184 -16.54 -3.12 5.62
CA ASP A 184 -17.46 -3.27 6.75
C ASP A 184 -18.44 -2.09 6.85
N ILE A 185 -17.92 -0.86 6.78
CA ILE A 185 -18.73 0.36 6.80
C ILE A 185 -19.71 0.37 5.62
N LEU A 186 -19.25 0.00 4.43
CA LEU A 186 -20.13 -0.08 3.26
C LEU A 186 -21.23 -1.12 3.47
N ILE A 187 -20.90 -2.33 3.94
CA ILE A 187 -21.86 -3.41 4.21
C ILE A 187 -22.95 -2.92 5.18
N ASP A 188 -22.58 -2.19 6.22
CA ASP A 188 -23.52 -1.68 7.21
C ASP A 188 -24.39 -0.55 6.65
N ALA A 189 -23.86 0.28 5.75
CA ALA A 189 -24.60 1.34 5.07
C ALA A 189 -25.53 0.83 3.95
N MET A 190 -25.27 -0.36 3.37
CA MET A 190 -25.99 -0.89 2.20
C MET A 190 -27.52 -0.87 2.35
N PRO A 191 -28.15 -1.33 3.45
CA PRO A 191 -29.61 -1.30 3.58
C PRO A 191 -30.19 0.11 3.43
N GLN A 192 -29.54 1.12 4.04
CA GLN A 192 -29.98 2.52 3.97
C GLN A 192 -29.82 3.10 2.57
N ILE A 193 -28.77 2.71 1.86
CA ILE A 193 -28.52 3.13 0.48
C ILE A 193 -29.59 2.54 -0.45
N LEU A 194 -29.86 1.24 -0.33
CA LEU A 194 -30.79 0.51 -1.20
C LEU A 194 -32.25 0.98 -1.04
N LEU A 195 -32.63 1.53 0.12
CA LEU A 195 -33.93 2.17 0.33
C LEU A 195 -34.10 3.47 -0.47
N ARG A 196 -33.01 4.16 -0.79
CA ARG A 196 -33.02 5.48 -1.46
C ARG A 196 -32.68 5.41 -2.94
N CYS A 197 -31.87 4.44 -3.33
CA CYS A 197 -31.42 4.28 -4.70
C CYS A 197 -31.35 2.79 -5.06
N PRO A 198 -32.03 2.33 -6.12
CA PRO A 198 -31.83 0.99 -6.63
C PRO A 198 -30.41 0.88 -7.19
N LEU A 199 -29.56 0.10 -6.52
CA LEU A 199 -28.15 -0.09 -6.88
C LEU A 199 -27.83 -1.57 -7.09
N ARG A 200 -26.88 -1.80 -8.00
CA ARG A 200 -26.15 -3.06 -8.12
C ARG A 200 -24.71 -2.87 -7.68
N PHE A 201 -24.32 -3.59 -6.63
CA PHE A 201 -22.91 -3.69 -6.24
C PHE A 201 -22.24 -4.84 -6.99
N ILE A 202 -21.03 -4.59 -7.49
CA ILE A 202 -20.16 -5.61 -8.09
C ILE A 202 -18.85 -5.61 -7.30
N PRO A 203 -18.65 -6.55 -6.37
CA PRO A 203 -17.40 -6.69 -5.64
C PRO A 203 -16.35 -7.39 -6.50
N VAL A 204 -15.16 -6.80 -6.62
CA VAL A 204 -13.97 -7.38 -7.26
C VAL A 204 -12.84 -7.35 -6.25
N PHE A 205 -12.71 -8.42 -5.48
CA PHE A 205 -11.73 -8.48 -4.41
C PHE A 205 -10.63 -9.49 -4.68
N CYS A 206 -9.41 -9.12 -4.28
CA CYS A 206 -8.29 -10.04 -4.17
C CYS A 206 -7.96 -10.21 -2.67
N SER A 207 -7.88 -11.46 -2.20
CA SER A 207 -7.51 -11.80 -0.82
C SER A 207 -6.42 -12.85 -0.86
N VAL A 208 -5.34 -12.62 -0.13
CA VAL A 208 -4.65 -13.72 0.55
C VAL A 208 -5.52 -14.04 1.77
N ALA A 209 -5.89 -15.30 1.95
CA ALA A 209 -6.98 -15.72 2.83
C ALA A 209 -6.82 -15.24 4.29
N THR A 210 -7.79 -14.49 4.85
CA THR A 210 -8.07 -14.42 6.32
C THR A 210 -9.37 -13.70 6.73
N HIS A 211 -10.40 -13.49 5.90
CA HIS A 211 -11.68 -12.94 6.42
C HIS A 211 -12.95 -13.61 5.89
N THR A 212 -13.12 -14.90 6.25
CA THR A 212 -14.37 -15.67 6.13
C THR A 212 -15.61 -14.97 6.75
N PRO A 213 -15.52 -14.21 7.86
CA PRO A 213 -16.70 -13.55 8.45
C PRO A 213 -17.30 -12.44 7.57
N ILE A 214 -16.46 -11.67 6.86
CA ILE A 214 -16.90 -10.56 6.00
C ILE A 214 -17.68 -11.11 4.79
N TRP A 215 -17.20 -12.22 4.21
CA TRP A 215 -17.92 -12.93 3.14
C TRP A 215 -19.30 -13.39 3.58
N ARG A 216 -19.43 -13.94 4.79
CA ARG A 216 -20.74 -14.38 5.34
C ARG A 216 -21.68 -13.20 5.58
N ALA A 217 -21.17 -12.09 6.11
CA ALA A 217 -21.97 -10.88 6.33
C ALA A 217 -22.46 -10.26 5.02
N MET A 218 -21.61 -10.21 3.98
CA MET A 218 -21.99 -9.77 2.64
C MET A 218 -23.07 -10.67 2.01
N ALA A 219 -22.91 -12.00 2.12
CA ALA A 219 -23.86 -12.96 1.56
C ALA A 219 -25.24 -12.88 2.24
N GLN A 220 -25.27 -12.64 3.56
CA GLN A 220 -26.52 -12.53 4.33
C GLN A 220 -27.27 -11.21 4.08
N LYS A 221 -26.56 -10.13 3.78
CA LYS A 221 -27.14 -8.78 3.57
C LYS A 221 -27.44 -8.46 2.09
N SER A 222 -27.06 -9.33 1.15
CA SER A 222 -27.38 -9.18 -0.28
C SER A 222 -28.86 -9.54 -0.53
N PRO A 223 -29.71 -8.62 -1.06
CA PRO A 223 -31.14 -8.87 -1.21
C PRO A 223 -31.54 -9.86 -2.32
N ARG A 224 -30.60 -10.46 -3.05
CA ARG A 224 -30.92 -11.51 -4.04
C ARG A 224 -29.88 -12.62 -4.02
N SER A 225 -30.42 -13.83 -3.98
CA SER A 225 -29.79 -15.15 -3.97
C SER A 225 -28.41 -15.22 -4.64
N ALA A 226 -27.48 -15.84 -3.90
CA ALA A 226 -26.33 -16.50 -4.45
C ALA A 226 -26.78 -17.45 -5.59
N THR A 227 -26.61 -17.01 -6.83
CA THR A 227 -26.32 -17.93 -7.92
C THR A 227 -24.81 -18.01 -8.01
N THR A 228 -24.25 -18.96 -7.27
CA THR A 228 -22.90 -19.46 -7.52
C THR A 228 -22.90 -20.15 -8.88
N SER A 229 -22.80 -19.38 -9.98
CA SER A 229 -22.26 -19.93 -11.21
C SER A 229 -20.75 -19.76 -11.13
N GLY A 230 -20.07 -20.81 -10.65
CA GLY A 230 -18.63 -20.92 -10.77
C GLY A 230 -18.25 -20.82 -12.25
N VAL A 231 -17.55 -19.76 -12.61
CA VAL A 231 -16.81 -19.70 -13.87
C VAL A 231 -15.55 -20.52 -13.62
N PRO A 232 -15.31 -21.64 -14.32
CA PRO A 232 -14.07 -22.38 -14.19
C PRO A 232 -12.92 -21.49 -14.68
N LEU A 233 -11.81 -21.48 -13.94
CA LEU A 233 -10.56 -20.93 -14.45
C LEU A 233 -10.10 -21.79 -15.65
N PRO A 234 -9.67 -21.19 -16.77
CA PRO A 234 -9.09 -21.96 -17.87
C PRO A 234 -7.80 -22.63 -17.40
N GLY A 235 -7.66 -23.91 -17.75
CA GLY A 235 -6.44 -24.70 -17.55
C GLY A 235 -5.34 -24.37 -18.54
#